data_AF-A0A6M0FSJ3-F1
#
_entry.id   AF-A0A6M0FSJ3-F1
#
_cell.length_a   1.000
_cell.length_b   1.000
_cell.length_c   1.000
_cell.angle_alpha   90.00
_cell.angle_beta   90.00
_cell.angle_gamma   90.00
#
_symmetry.space_group_name_H-M   'P 1'
#
loop_
_entity.id
_entity.type
_entity.pdbx_description
1 polymer ?
#
loop_
_entity_poly.entity_id
_entity_poly.type
_entity_poly.pdbx_seq_one_letter_code
_entity_poly.pdbx_strand_id
1 'polypeptide(L)'
;IGQGSFSDGMPLGISGTFNFMLVFQAEHNILMHPFHMLGVAGVFGGSLFSAMHGSLVTSSLVRETTETESQNYGYKFGQEEETYNIVAAHGYFGRLIFQYASFNNSRSLHFFLGAWPVVGIWFTALGVSTMAFNLNGFNFNQSIIDSSGRVVNTWADIINRANLGMEVMHERNAHNFPLDLAAVEAPSING
;
A
#
# COMPACT_ATOMS: atom_id res chain seq x y z
N ILE A 1 -19.01 2.04 -10.70
CA ILE A 1 -20.18 1.19 -10.32
C ILE A 1 -20.79 1.70 -9.02
N GLY A 2 -20.09 1.59 -7.89
CA GLY A 2 -20.64 2.07 -6.61
C GLY A 2 -20.97 3.57 -6.60
N GLN A 3 -20.14 4.40 -7.24
CA GLN A 3 -20.39 5.84 -7.45
C GLN A 3 -21.34 6.18 -8.63
N GLY A 4 -21.91 5.18 -9.31
CA GLY A 4 -22.91 5.42 -10.36
C GLY A 4 -22.37 5.91 -11.71
N SER A 5 -21.09 6.28 -11.84
CA SER A 5 -20.51 6.75 -13.10
C SER A 5 -19.15 6.10 -13.44
N PHE A 6 -18.75 6.20 -14.72
CA PHE A 6 -17.38 5.92 -15.18
C PHE A 6 -16.49 7.17 -15.15
N SER A 7 -17.06 8.38 -15.03
CA SER A 7 -16.31 9.64 -14.90
C SER A 7 -15.34 9.60 -13.72
N ASP A 8 -15.72 8.90 -12.66
CA ASP A 8 -14.98 8.82 -11.40
C ASP A 8 -13.95 7.66 -11.44
N GLY A 9 -13.87 6.95 -12.56
CA GLY A 9 -12.84 5.96 -12.81
C GLY A 9 -11.46 6.62 -12.93
N MET A 10 -10.43 5.93 -12.45
CA MET A 10 -9.05 6.43 -12.54
C MET A 10 -8.67 6.75 -14.01
N PRO A 11 -8.30 8.01 -14.33
CA PRO A 11 -7.92 8.37 -15.69
C PRO A 11 -6.63 7.68 -16.16
N LEU A 12 -6.52 7.45 -17.47
CA LEU A 12 -5.34 6.83 -18.08
C LEU A 12 -4.21 7.84 -18.33
N GLY A 13 -3.62 8.35 -17.25
CA GLY A 13 -2.47 9.26 -17.33
C GLY A 13 -1.93 9.65 -15.96
N ILE A 14 -0.65 10.01 -15.89
CA ILE A 14 0.07 10.27 -14.63
C ILE A 14 -0.64 11.34 -13.77
N SER A 15 -0.90 12.53 -14.33
CA SER A 15 -1.59 13.60 -13.62
C SER A 15 -3.04 13.26 -13.28
N GLY A 16 -3.68 12.43 -14.12
CA GLY A 16 -5.03 11.93 -13.88
C GLY A 16 -5.08 10.98 -12.69
N THR A 17 -4.10 10.11 -12.54
CA THR A 17 -3.93 9.26 -11.34
C THR A 17 -3.77 10.10 -10.08
N PHE A 18 -2.96 11.16 -10.11
CA PHE A 18 -2.83 12.06 -8.95
C PHE A 18 -4.15 12.77 -8.62
N ASN A 19 -4.88 13.24 -9.63
CA ASN A 19 -6.20 13.84 -9.43
C ASN A 19 -7.16 12.85 -8.77
N PHE A 20 -7.26 11.63 -9.29
CA PHE A 20 -8.06 10.55 -8.70
C PHE A 20 -7.67 10.31 -7.24
N MET A 21 -6.38 10.17 -6.93
CA MET A 21 -5.90 9.91 -5.56
C MET A 21 -6.27 11.03 -4.58
N LEU A 22 -6.20 12.29 -5.00
CA LEU A 22 -6.52 13.44 -4.15
C LEU A 22 -8.03 13.56 -3.89
N VAL A 23 -8.85 13.40 -4.93
CA VAL A 23 -10.32 13.41 -4.81
C VAL A 23 -10.77 12.23 -3.93
N PHE A 24 -10.23 11.04 -4.17
CA PHE A 24 -10.53 9.85 -3.36
C PHE A 24 -10.14 10.02 -1.88
N GLN A 25 -9.07 10.76 -1.58
CA GLN A 25 -8.73 11.13 -0.20
C GLN A 25 -9.74 12.11 0.41
N ALA A 26 -10.20 13.10 -0.36
CA ALA A 26 -11.20 14.06 0.11
C ALA A 26 -12.52 13.35 0.48
N GLU A 27 -13.02 12.48 -0.39
CA GLU A 27 -14.31 11.81 -0.24
C GLU A 27 -14.28 10.62 0.74
N HIS A 28 -13.18 9.86 0.77
CA HIS A 28 -13.14 8.59 1.50
C HIS A 28 -12.16 8.56 2.68
N ASN A 29 -11.35 9.60 2.86
CA ASN A 29 -10.29 9.63 3.88
C ASN A 29 -9.41 8.36 3.87
N ILE A 30 -9.02 7.91 2.67
CA ILE A 30 -8.35 6.63 2.43
C ILE A 30 -7.11 6.42 3.29
N LEU A 31 -6.36 7.47 3.62
CA LEU A 31 -5.19 7.38 4.48
C LEU A 31 -5.53 6.84 5.89
N MET A 32 -6.77 7.02 6.35
CA MET A 32 -7.29 6.53 7.63
C MET A 32 -8.01 5.17 7.49
N HIS A 33 -7.99 4.53 6.31
CA HIS A 33 -8.60 3.23 6.10
C HIS A 33 -7.60 2.09 6.34
N PRO A 34 -7.90 1.09 7.21
CA PRO A 34 -6.95 0.05 7.59
C PRO A 34 -6.48 -0.80 6.42
N PHE A 35 -7.35 -1.06 5.44
CA PHE A 35 -6.95 -1.83 4.26
C PHE A 35 -5.92 -1.11 3.38
N HIS A 36 -5.97 0.23 3.32
CA HIS A 36 -4.95 0.99 2.63
C HIS A 36 -3.61 0.94 3.41
N MET A 37 -3.66 1.02 4.75
CA MET A 37 -2.46 0.86 5.59
C MET A 37 -1.81 -0.52 5.43
N LEU A 38 -2.61 -1.60 5.37
CA LEU A 38 -2.12 -2.95 5.06
C LEU A 38 -1.49 -3.02 3.66
N GLY A 39 -2.06 -2.30 2.70
CA GLY A 39 -1.48 -2.11 1.37
C GLY A 39 -0.10 -1.48 1.39
N VAL A 40 0.04 -0.36 2.11
CA VAL A 40 1.32 0.34 2.30
C VAL A 40 2.36 -0.58 2.96
N ALA A 41 1.97 -1.33 4.01
CA ALA A 41 2.84 -2.33 4.63
C ALA A 41 3.24 -3.46 3.65
N GLY A 42 2.32 -3.87 2.79
CA GLY A 42 2.56 -4.84 1.72
C GLY A 42 3.64 -4.38 0.73
N VAL A 43 3.52 -3.16 0.20
CA VAL A 43 4.48 -2.63 -0.80
C VAL A 43 5.82 -2.27 -0.18
N PHE A 44 5.84 -1.60 0.98
CA PHE A 44 7.09 -1.26 1.67
C PHE A 44 7.82 -2.52 2.14
N GLY A 45 7.10 -3.47 2.74
CA GLY A 45 7.68 -4.76 3.11
C GLY A 45 8.14 -5.55 1.89
N GLY A 46 7.37 -5.58 0.79
CA GLY A 46 7.77 -6.24 -0.45
C GLY A 46 9.09 -5.68 -1.02
N SER A 47 9.24 -4.36 -1.08
CA SER A 47 10.50 -3.72 -1.51
C SER A 47 11.65 -4.02 -0.54
N LEU A 48 11.40 -3.96 0.77
CA LEU A 48 12.39 -4.30 1.80
C LEU A 48 12.87 -5.75 1.67
N PHE A 49 11.95 -6.71 1.54
CA PHE A 49 12.28 -8.12 1.46
C PHE A 49 12.93 -8.50 0.14
N SER A 50 12.59 -7.82 -0.95
CA SER A 50 13.31 -7.94 -2.23
C SER A 50 14.78 -7.55 -2.08
N ALA A 51 15.06 -6.38 -1.49
CA ALA A 51 16.42 -5.91 -1.24
C ALA A 51 17.17 -6.83 -0.25
N MET A 52 16.50 -7.25 0.83
CA MET A 52 17.04 -8.19 1.81
C MET A 52 17.42 -9.54 1.17
N HIS A 53 16.50 -10.14 0.39
CA HIS A 53 16.77 -11.43 -0.24
C HIS A 53 17.90 -11.33 -1.25
N GLY A 54 17.86 -10.33 -2.14
CA GLY A 54 18.92 -10.09 -3.12
C GLY A 54 20.29 -9.93 -2.46
N SER A 55 20.38 -9.08 -1.42
CA SER A 55 21.65 -8.86 -0.71
C SER A 55 22.18 -10.11 0.01
N LEU A 56 21.32 -10.92 0.65
CA LEU A 56 21.73 -12.15 1.33
C LEU A 56 22.22 -13.21 0.34
N VAL A 57 21.52 -13.41 -0.78
CA VAL A 57 21.95 -14.35 -1.83
C VAL A 57 23.27 -13.90 -2.43
N THR A 58 23.39 -12.64 -2.86
CA THR A 58 24.63 -12.11 -3.44
C THR A 58 25.81 -12.19 -2.48
N SER A 59 25.60 -11.97 -1.18
CA SER A 59 26.66 -12.05 -0.16
C SER A 59 27.19 -13.45 0.10
N SER A 60 26.49 -14.49 -0.38
CA SER A 60 26.79 -15.90 -0.06
C SER A 60 27.01 -16.77 -1.30
N LEU A 61 27.24 -16.16 -2.46
CA LEU A 61 27.62 -16.87 -3.68
C LEU A 61 28.88 -17.72 -3.46
N VAL A 62 28.87 -18.94 -3.97
CA VAL A 62 30.07 -19.78 -4.01
C VAL A 62 31.03 -19.21 -5.06
N ARG A 63 32.34 -19.20 -4.75
CA ARG A 63 33.33 -18.62 -5.64
C ARG A 63 33.63 -19.57 -6.81
N GLU A 64 33.06 -19.26 -7.97
CA GLU A 64 33.25 -20.02 -9.22
C GLU A 64 33.99 -19.24 -10.32
N THR A 65 34.38 -17.98 -10.04
CA THR A 65 35.05 -17.09 -10.99
C THR A 65 36.30 -16.42 -10.41
N THR A 66 37.10 -15.84 -11.31
CA THR A 66 38.23 -14.95 -11.00
C THR A 66 37.77 -13.52 -10.71
N GLU A 67 38.69 -12.67 -10.27
CA GLU A 67 38.41 -11.25 -9.96
C GLU A 67 38.24 -10.37 -11.21
N THR A 68 38.69 -10.84 -12.37
CA THR A 68 38.66 -10.09 -13.63
C THR A 68 37.41 -10.34 -14.47
N GLU A 69 36.51 -11.21 -14.01
CA GLU A 69 35.27 -11.55 -14.70
C GLU A 69 34.05 -11.38 -13.78
N SER A 70 32.86 -11.25 -14.37
CA SER A 70 31.62 -11.12 -13.59
C SER A 70 31.30 -12.42 -12.84
N GLN A 71 30.94 -12.31 -11.56
CA GLN A 71 30.48 -13.44 -10.73
C GLN A 71 29.25 -14.15 -11.34
N ASN A 72 28.46 -13.46 -12.16
CA ASN A 72 27.31 -14.07 -12.85
C ASN A 72 27.73 -15.24 -13.76
N TYR A 73 28.96 -15.24 -14.29
CA TYR A 73 29.47 -16.33 -15.11
C TYR A 73 29.72 -17.63 -14.32
N GLY A 74 29.75 -17.55 -12.98
CA GLY A 74 29.84 -18.72 -12.11
C GLY A 74 28.59 -19.60 -12.15
N TYR A 75 27.42 -19.02 -12.38
CA TYR A 75 26.18 -19.77 -12.57
C TYR A 75 26.03 -20.23 -14.02
N LYS A 76 25.64 -21.50 -14.21
CA LYS A 76 25.25 -22.07 -15.50
C LYS A 76 23.76 -22.39 -15.48
N PHE A 77 23.07 -21.98 -16.54
CA PHE A 77 21.63 -22.24 -16.68
C PHE A 77 21.35 -23.74 -16.69
N GLY A 78 20.53 -24.20 -15.73
CA GLY A 78 20.14 -25.60 -15.60
C GLY A 78 21.11 -26.47 -14.78
N GLN A 79 22.08 -25.87 -14.09
CA GLN A 79 22.91 -26.63 -13.14
C GLN A 79 22.06 -27.22 -11.99
N GLU A 80 22.47 -28.37 -11.48
CA GLU A 80 21.74 -29.07 -10.41
C GLU A 80 22.09 -28.51 -9.01
N GLU A 81 23.30 -27.98 -8.84
CA GLU A 81 23.78 -27.48 -7.55
C GLU A 81 23.36 -26.04 -7.30
N GLU A 82 23.05 -25.72 -6.04
CA GLU A 82 22.73 -24.36 -5.60
C GLU A 82 23.94 -23.42 -5.73
N THR A 83 23.72 -22.21 -6.23
CA THR A 83 24.79 -21.23 -6.53
C THR A 83 25.30 -20.45 -5.31
N TYR A 84 24.63 -20.58 -4.17
CA TYR A 84 24.94 -19.84 -2.93
C TYR A 84 24.79 -20.72 -1.69
N ASN A 85 25.46 -20.34 -0.61
CA ASN A 85 25.41 -21.07 0.66
C ASN A 85 24.32 -20.51 1.58
N ILE A 86 23.14 -21.15 1.58
CA ILE A 86 22.02 -20.75 2.42
C ILE A 86 22.32 -20.84 3.93
N VAL A 87 23.19 -21.75 4.36
CA VAL A 87 23.58 -21.90 5.77
C VAL A 87 24.40 -20.69 6.22
N ALA A 88 25.29 -20.19 5.36
CA ALA A 88 26.03 -18.96 5.61
C ALA A 88 25.10 -17.74 5.66
N ALA A 89 24.18 -17.61 4.70
CA ALA A 89 23.20 -16.52 4.68
C ALA A 89 22.28 -16.54 5.93
N HIS A 90 21.74 -17.70 6.29
CA HIS A 90 20.93 -17.90 7.49
C HIS A 90 21.73 -17.55 8.75
N GLY A 91 22.98 -18.01 8.83
CA GLY A 91 23.87 -17.74 9.95
C GLY A 91 24.22 -16.26 10.11
N TYR A 92 24.40 -15.53 9.01
CA TYR A 92 24.61 -14.08 9.05
C TYR A 92 23.35 -13.37 9.55
N PHE A 93 22.21 -13.59 8.90
CA PHE A 93 20.97 -12.88 9.24
C PHE A 93 20.44 -13.23 10.64
N GLY A 94 20.57 -14.49 11.04
CA GLY A 94 20.20 -14.95 12.39
C GLY A 94 21.05 -14.33 13.51
N ARG A 95 22.30 -13.91 13.21
CA ARG A 95 23.12 -13.13 14.15
C ARG A 95 22.82 -11.63 14.11
N LEU A 96 22.42 -11.12 12.94
CA LEU A 96 22.08 -9.70 12.77
C LEU A 96 20.84 -9.31 13.57
N ILE A 97 19.81 -10.16 13.59
CA ILE A 97 18.54 -9.91 14.27
C ILE A 97 18.41 -10.81 15.51
N PHE A 98 17.99 -12.06 15.32
CA PHE A 98 18.05 -13.17 16.27
C PHE A 98 17.70 -14.47 15.52
N GLN A 99 18.17 -15.62 16.00
CA GLN A 99 18.20 -16.87 15.22
C GLN A 99 16.83 -17.30 14.68
N TYR A 100 15.75 -17.13 15.46
CA TYR A 100 14.39 -17.52 15.07
C TYR A 100 13.73 -16.58 14.06
N ALA A 101 14.27 -15.38 13.83
CA ALA A 101 13.76 -14.46 12.80
C ALA A 101 14.27 -14.78 11.39
N SER A 102 15.20 -15.73 11.26
CA SER A 102 15.84 -16.09 9.99
C SER A 102 15.25 -17.37 9.41
N PHE A 103 15.00 -17.39 8.11
CA PHE A 103 14.54 -18.60 7.42
C PHE A 103 15.71 -19.56 7.19
N ASN A 104 15.55 -20.82 7.62
CA ASN A 104 16.48 -21.91 7.30
C ASN A 104 15.92 -22.87 6.23
N ASN A 105 14.68 -22.66 5.79
CA ASN A 105 14.01 -23.40 4.72
C ASN A 105 13.72 -22.47 3.54
N SER A 106 14.36 -22.73 2.40
CA SER A 106 14.20 -21.93 1.18
C SER A 106 12.76 -21.88 0.69
N ARG A 107 11.98 -22.97 0.80
CA ARG A 107 10.57 -22.99 0.35
C ARG A 107 9.71 -22.05 1.19
N SER A 108 9.89 -22.05 2.51
CA SER A 108 9.17 -21.15 3.41
C SER A 108 9.55 -19.68 3.17
N LEU A 109 10.83 -19.40 2.93
CA LEU A 109 11.31 -18.07 2.55
C LEU A 109 10.61 -17.57 1.28
N HIS A 110 10.68 -18.34 0.20
CA HIS A 110 10.11 -17.92 -1.09
C HIS A 110 8.58 -17.85 -1.06
N PHE A 111 7.92 -18.73 -0.30
CA PHE A 111 6.49 -18.59 -0.04
C PHE A 111 6.17 -17.27 0.67
N PHE A 112 6.92 -16.90 1.70
CA PHE A 112 6.75 -15.62 2.39
C PHE A 112 6.99 -14.41 1.47
N LEU A 113 8.05 -14.45 0.66
CA LEU A 113 8.37 -13.38 -0.32
C LEU A 113 7.24 -13.17 -1.32
N GLY A 114 6.56 -14.25 -1.75
CA GLY A 114 5.37 -14.16 -2.59
C GLY A 114 4.13 -13.69 -1.82
N ALA A 115 3.87 -14.28 -0.66
CA ALA A 115 2.64 -14.05 0.10
C ALA A 115 2.53 -12.62 0.65
N TRP A 116 3.61 -12.05 1.19
CA TRP A 116 3.59 -10.74 1.84
C TRP A 116 3.05 -9.60 0.94
N PRO A 117 3.65 -9.32 -0.24
CA PRO A 117 3.14 -8.27 -1.11
C PRO A 117 1.75 -8.61 -1.67
N VAL A 118 1.49 -9.88 -1.99
CA VAL A 118 0.19 -10.30 -2.57
C VAL A 118 -0.97 -10.04 -1.61
N VAL A 119 -0.84 -10.47 -0.34
CA VAL A 119 -1.88 -10.25 0.67
C VAL A 119 -2.08 -8.76 0.93
N GLY A 120 -1.00 -7.97 0.99
CA GLY A 120 -1.10 -6.52 1.14
C GLY A 120 -1.89 -5.87 -0.01
N ILE A 121 -1.59 -6.21 -1.26
CA ILE A 121 -2.29 -5.68 -2.44
C ILE A 121 -3.75 -6.15 -2.48
N TRP A 122 -4.06 -7.39 -2.05
CA TRP A 122 -5.45 -7.83 -1.92
C TRP A 122 -6.24 -6.94 -0.97
N PHE A 123 -5.68 -6.56 0.19
CA PHE A 123 -6.35 -5.62 1.08
C PHE A 123 -6.52 -4.25 0.43
N THR A 124 -5.52 -3.68 -0.25
CA THR A 124 -5.69 -2.41 -0.96
C THR A 124 -6.84 -2.46 -1.96
N ALA A 125 -6.91 -3.54 -2.76
CA ALA A 125 -7.97 -3.74 -3.75
C ALA A 125 -9.35 -3.85 -3.07
N LEU A 126 -9.44 -4.61 -1.97
CA LEU A 126 -10.66 -4.68 -1.16
C LEU A 126 -11.03 -3.31 -0.58
N GLY A 127 -10.06 -2.52 -0.12
CA GLY A 127 -10.31 -1.18 0.44
C GLY A 127 -10.93 -0.24 -0.58
N VAL A 128 -10.37 -0.16 -1.79
CA VAL A 128 -10.97 0.62 -2.89
C VAL A 128 -12.37 0.08 -3.22
N SER A 129 -12.54 -1.24 -3.23
CA SER A 129 -13.84 -1.86 -3.52
C SER A 129 -14.91 -1.57 -2.47
N THR A 130 -14.54 -1.47 -1.18
CA THR A 130 -15.49 -1.15 -0.10
C THR A 130 -15.80 0.33 -0.03
N MET A 131 -14.80 1.19 -0.22
CA MET A 131 -14.98 2.65 -0.28
C MET A 131 -15.81 3.07 -1.50
N ALA A 132 -15.82 2.28 -2.59
CA ALA A 132 -16.77 2.49 -3.69
C ALA A 132 -18.25 2.44 -3.25
N PHE A 133 -18.55 1.84 -2.08
CA PHE A 133 -19.88 1.86 -1.46
C PHE A 133 -19.91 2.71 -0.17
N ASN A 134 -19.03 3.72 -0.10
CA ASN A 134 -18.97 4.75 0.94
C ASN A 134 -18.69 4.23 2.36
N LEU A 135 -18.10 3.03 2.49
CA LEU A 135 -17.50 2.56 3.74
C LEU A 135 -16.07 3.12 3.85
N ASN A 136 -15.99 4.32 4.44
CA ASN A 136 -14.80 5.17 4.42
C ASN A 136 -13.79 4.85 5.52
N GLY A 137 -12.63 5.53 5.48
CA GLY A 137 -11.63 5.48 6.53
C GLY A 137 -12.15 6.01 7.88
N PHE A 138 -11.41 5.74 8.95
CA PHE A 138 -11.82 6.19 10.28
C PHE A 138 -11.99 7.71 10.34
N ASN A 139 -13.02 8.14 11.08
CA ASN A 139 -13.30 9.54 11.35
C ASN A 139 -13.14 9.79 12.86
N PHE A 140 -12.09 10.54 13.20
CA PHE A 140 -11.80 10.96 14.58
C PHE A 140 -11.89 12.48 14.75
N ASN A 141 -12.67 13.15 13.92
CA ASN A 141 -12.86 14.60 13.99
C ASN A 141 -13.45 14.97 15.36
N GLN A 142 -12.81 15.91 16.05
CA GLN A 142 -13.20 16.41 17.36
C GLN A 142 -13.37 15.31 18.44
N SER A 143 -12.66 14.19 18.30
CA SER A 143 -12.82 13.04 19.20
C SER A 143 -12.25 13.25 20.61
N ILE A 144 -11.41 14.27 20.82
CA ILE A 144 -10.86 14.60 22.14
C ILE A 144 -11.47 15.93 22.60
N ILE A 145 -12.06 15.90 23.80
CA ILE A 145 -12.73 17.05 24.43
C ILE A 145 -12.16 17.22 25.84
N ASP A 146 -11.88 18.46 26.24
CA ASP A 146 -11.44 18.77 27.61
C ASP A 146 -12.61 18.73 28.62
N SER A 147 -12.31 18.90 29.90
CA SER A 147 -13.34 18.91 30.96
C SER A 147 -14.32 20.08 30.88
N SER A 148 -14.02 21.11 30.08
CA SER A 148 -14.89 22.27 29.83
C SER A 148 -15.74 22.10 28.57
N GLY A 149 -15.67 20.96 27.89
CA GLY A 149 -16.41 20.72 26.66
C GLY A 149 -15.76 21.31 25.41
N ARG A 150 -14.50 21.76 25.47
CA ARG A 150 -13.79 22.32 24.31
C ARG A 150 -13.06 21.22 23.55
N VAL A 151 -13.09 21.31 22.22
CA VAL A 151 -12.35 20.40 21.34
C VAL A 151 -10.85 20.62 21.50
N VAL A 152 -10.11 19.52 21.69
CA VAL A 152 -8.66 19.49 21.64
C VAL A 152 -8.25 18.84 20.33
N ASN A 153 -7.83 19.65 19.36
CA ASN A 153 -7.47 19.16 18.03
C ASN A 153 -6.31 18.16 18.09
N THR A 154 -6.40 17.16 17.21
CA THR A 154 -5.40 16.12 16.97
C THR A 154 -4.88 16.21 15.53
N TRP A 155 -3.96 15.32 15.16
CA TRP A 155 -3.56 15.16 13.76
C TRP A 155 -4.70 14.76 12.83
N ALA A 156 -5.72 14.05 13.34
CA ALA A 156 -6.91 13.71 12.54
C ALA A 156 -7.69 14.98 12.15
N ASP A 157 -7.80 15.96 13.05
CA ASP A 157 -8.44 17.23 12.74
C ASP A 157 -7.65 18.03 11.70
N ILE A 158 -6.31 17.96 11.73
CA ILE A 158 -5.46 18.59 10.71
C ILE A 158 -5.64 17.92 9.34
N ILE A 159 -5.72 16.58 9.30
CA ILE A 159 -6.04 15.82 8.07
C ILE A 159 -7.41 16.25 7.54
N ASN A 160 -8.40 16.37 8.43
CA ASN A 160 -9.73 16.84 8.05
C ASN A 160 -9.71 18.24 7.42
N ARG A 161 -8.87 19.17 7.91
CA ARG A 161 -8.69 20.48 7.28
C ARG A 161 -8.10 20.39 5.86
N ALA A 162 -7.17 19.45 5.63
CA ALA A 162 -6.63 19.21 4.29
C ALA A 162 -7.70 18.61 3.36
N ASN A 163 -8.48 17.64 3.84
CA ASN A 163 -9.58 17.04 3.10
C ASN A 163 -10.62 18.09 2.69
N LEU A 164 -11.04 18.96 3.62
CA LEU A 164 -11.96 20.08 3.33
C LEU A 164 -11.42 21.00 2.23
N GLY A 165 -10.11 21.27 2.22
CA GLY A 165 -9.48 22.08 1.17
C GLY A 165 -9.55 21.44 -0.21
N MET A 166 -9.47 20.10 -0.29
CA MET A 166 -9.64 19.35 -1.53
C MET A 166 -11.13 19.32 -1.93
N GLU A 167 -12.01 19.01 -0.98
CA GLU A 167 -13.46 18.90 -1.17
C GLU A 167 -14.05 20.18 -1.76
N VAL A 168 -13.76 21.35 -1.19
CA VAL A 168 -14.36 22.62 -1.68
C VAL A 168 -13.80 23.10 -3.01
N MET A 169 -12.69 22.53 -3.49
CA MET A 169 -12.01 22.95 -4.72
C MET A 169 -12.19 21.97 -5.88
N HIS A 170 -12.43 20.69 -5.60
CA HIS A 170 -12.63 19.69 -6.65
C HIS A 170 -13.95 19.94 -7.40
N GLU A 171 -13.93 19.66 -8.70
CA GLU A 171 -15.08 19.85 -9.60
C GLU A 171 -15.84 21.18 -9.42
N ARG A 172 -15.10 22.29 -9.29
CA ARG A 172 -15.59 23.65 -8.95
C ARG A 172 -16.84 24.19 -9.67
N ASN A 173 -17.27 23.57 -10.78
CA ASN A 173 -18.42 23.97 -11.58
C ASN A 173 -19.50 22.87 -11.71
N ALA A 174 -19.37 21.74 -11.01
CA ALA A 174 -20.27 20.59 -11.12
C ALA A 174 -21.39 20.60 -10.07
N HIS A 175 -21.12 21.16 -8.88
CA HIS A 175 -22.02 21.09 -7.74
C HIS A 175 -23.00 22.28 -7.67
N ASN A 176 -24.31 21.99 -7.67
CA ASN A 176 -25.39 22.99 -7.50
C ASN A 176 -26.07 22.94 -6.13
N PHE A 177 -25.76 21.91 -5.33
CA PHE A 177 -26.32 21.64 -4.02
C PHE A 177 -25.19 21.57 -2.97
N PRO A 178 -25.48 21.81 -1.68
CA PRO A 178 -24.46 21.91 -0.64
C PRO A 178 -23.88 20.57 -0.19
N LEU A 179 -24.47 19.44 -0.58
CA LEU A 179 -23.99 18.10 -0.24
C LEU A 179 -23.59 17.39 -1.53
N ASP A 180 -22.38 16.89 -1.54
CA ASP A 180 -21.90 15.99 -2.59
C ASP A 180 -22.30 14.55 -2.23
N LEU A 181 -23.31 14.04 -2.93
CA LEU A 181 -23.86 12.71 -2.74
C LEU A 181 -23.98 12.05 -4.11
N ALA A 182 -23.32 10.91 -4.29
CA ALA A 182 -23.52 10.05 -5.44
C ALA A 182 -24.65 9.04 -5.14
N ALA A 183 -25.76 9.13 -5.87
CA ALA A 183 -26.86 8.17 -5.81
C ALA A 183 -26.94 7.35 -7.10
N VAL A 184 -27.25 6.06 -6.99
CA VAL A 184 -27.44 5.16 -8.15
C VAL A 184 -28.77 5.43 -8.88
N GLU A 185 -29.75 6.07 -8.22
CA GLU A 185 -31.01 6.49 -8.82
C GLU A 185 -31.17 8.00 -8.77
N ALA A 186 -31.43 8.62 -9.93
CA ALA A 186 -31.88 10.00 -9.99
C ALA A 186 -33.24 10.13 -9.28
N PRO A 187 -33.47 11.17 -8.46
CA PRO A 187 -34.79 11.38 -7.87
C PRO A 187 -35.82 11.49 -8.99
N SER A 188 -36.87 10.66 -8.94
CA SER A 188 -37.99 10.77 -9.86
C SER A 188 -38.68 12.11 -9.60
N ILE A 189 -38.43 13.08 -10.48
CA ILE A 189 -39.25 14.27 -10.59
C ILE A 189 -40.57 13.86 -11.25
N ASN A 190 -41.46 13.27 -10.45
CA ASN A 190 -42.87 13.14 -10.82
C ASN A 190 -43.47 14.55 -10.85
N GLY A 191 -43.49 15.14 -12.04
CA GLY A 191 -44.37 16.25 -12.39
C GLY A 191 -45.74 15.74 -12.84
#